data_AF-A0A387BR02-F1
#
_entry.id   AF-A0A387BR02-F1
#
_cell.length_a   1.000
_cell.length_b   1.000
_cell.length_c   1.000
_cell.angle_alpha   90.00
_cell.angle_beta   90.00
_cell.angle_gamma   90.00
#
_symmetry.space_group_name_H-M   'P 1'
#
loop_
_entity.id
_entity.type
_entity.pdbx_description
1 polymer ?
#
loop_
_entity_poly.entity_id
_entity_poly.type
_entity_poly.pdbx_seq_one_letter_code
_entity_poly.pdbx_strand_id
1 'polypeptide(L)'
;MQKVSRRTALIGGAGVLALAPTALAVGLAPRRFAAALVPAAHRPLETRGTTLESAAAPQGNGPYRRLTAGPGYAPVLREDLASRASATPSLIPLAAVVQLTDLHIVDAQSPARFEMFSAANGSAFRPQEALGTHGAARLIARINAIGAAPFTGRALDAVVSTGDNTDNGETLELDWYLAALSGGQVVANSGSRTLWEGAQSSGRPQWYNPESPVADVYKKAGFPELPGFFGRVAAPHTSAGLAVPWYAVFGNHDDSVCGSLSNLHSAWDDVYTGDVKFTRFTTDAANAAVHTLWTTSATTAAARGAVRELGELPALDRQWEVTADERRRPFSKAEYIGTHLAPENTGPGPVGHGFTADDLAAGRTYYTAQLAPGVLGVSLDSTTPAGLAHGSLTDQQFRWLEQTLAAHPDEYIVVFSHHTSTSMDNPLPDPDDPASPCHSGDEVRNVLHRHPQVVAWVNGHVHANRITPQRGSDALHSFWEITTASHIDFPQQARIIELARSGRGLLSIFTTLIESDAPYQAGYSDGSQTALASLYRELSFNDPHRAPGHEGEPTDRNTELLLADPLGSAL
;
A
#
# COMPACT_ATOMS: atom_id res chain seq x y z
N MET A 1 16.68 -7.96 50.01
CA MET A 1 17.20 -8.80 48.91
C MET A 1 16.62 -8.27 47.60
N GLN A 2 17.50 -7.90 46.68
CA GLN A 2 17.27 -7.04 45.52
C GLN A 2 16.35 -7.66 44.47
N LYS A 3 15.41 -6.86 43.95
CA LYS A 3 14.72 -7.07 42.67
C LYS A 3 15.62 -6.54 41.55
N VAL A 4 15.84 -7.34 40.52
CA VAL A 4 16.54 -6.93 39.28
C VAL A 4 15.53 -6.87 38.15
N SER A 5 15.54 -5.73 37.44
CA SER A 5 14.75 -5.46 36.24
C SER A 5 15.25 -6.28 35.05
N ARG A 6 14.36 -6.65 34.13
CA ARG A 6 14.72 -7.01 32.75
C ARG A 6 13.80 -6.28 31.78
N ARG A 7 14.28 -5.14 31.27
CA ARG A 7 14.05 -4.72 29.87
C ARG A 7 14.68 -5.77 28.96
N THR A 8 14.08 -6.06 27.80
CA THR A 8 14.72 -6.22 26.46
C THR A 8 13.77 -6.94 25.48
N ALA A 9 13.59 -6.27 24.33
CA ALA A 9 13.34 -6.73 22.95
C ALA A 9 11.96 -7.29 22.48
N LEU A 10 11.57 -6.72 21.34
CA LEU A 10 10.43 -6.88 20.42
C LEU A 10 10.74 -7.85 19.25
N ILE A 11 9.76 -7.97 18.33
CA ILE A 11 9.75 -8.42 16.90
C ILE A 11 9.17 -9.84 16.75
N GLY A 12 8.19 -10.14 15.86
CA GLY A 12 7.58 -9.42 14.73
C GLY A 12 6.63 -10.33 13.91
N GLY A 13 5.95 -9.82 12.88
CA GLY A 13 5.22 -10.61 11.88
C GLY A 13 3.97 -9.88 11.34
N ALA A 14 3.95 -9.58 10.04
CA ALA A 14 2.86 -9.29 9.09
C ALA A 14 1.44 -8.81 9.52
N GLY A 15 1.25 -8.21 10.69
CA GLY A 15 0.00 -7.56 11.09
C GLY A 15 0.29 -6.14 11.54
N VAL A 16 -0.42 -5.16 10.97
CA VAL A 16 -0.36 -3.76 11.38
C VAL A 16 -0.57 -3.66 12.90
N LEU A 17 0.50 -3.38 13.64
CA LEU A 17 0.41 -2.97 15.03
C LEU A 17 0.40 -1.44 15.08
N ALA A 18 -0.81 -0.91 15.21
CA ALA A 18 -1.03 0.40 15.78
C ALA A 18 -0.29 0.48 17.13
N LEU A 19 0.78 1.27 17.20
CA LEU A 19 1.36 1.70 18.46
C LEU A 19 0.30 2.53 19.20
N ALA A 20 -0.31 1.97 20.23
CA ALA A 20 -0.75 2.80 21.34
C ALA A 20 0.54 3.40 21.96
N PRO A 21 0.67 4.74 22.06
CA PRO A 21 1.92 5.37 22.48
C PRO A 21 2.16 5.05 23.96
N THR A 22 3.10 4.15 24.24
CA THR A 22 3.70 4.09 25.58
C THR A 22 4.78 5.17 25.62
N ALA A 23 4.36 6.36 26.09
CA ALA A 23 5.24 7.45 26.41
C ALA A 23 6.28 7.01 27.45
N LEU A 24 7.48 6.64 27.00
CA LEU A 24 8.67 6.89 27.81
C LEU A 24 8.90 8.40 27.75
N ALA A 25 8.36 9.10 28.75
CA ALA A 25 8.60 10.50 29.01
C ALA A 25 10.09 10.73 29.32
N VAL A 26 10.90 10.83 28.29
CA VAL A 26 12.00 11.81 28.30
C VAL A 26 11.29 13.14 28.10
N GLY A 27 11.34 14.00 29.12
CA GLY A 27 10.46 15.16 29.30
C GLY A 27 10.48 16.20 28.18
N LEU A 28 9.82 15.89 27.07
CA LEU A 28 9.25 16.82 26.10
C LEU A 28 7.74 16.74 26.28
N ALA A 29 7.17 17.70 27.01
CA ALA A 29 5.72 17.81 27.14
C ALA A 29 5.09 17.78 25.74
N PRO A 30 3.99 17.01 25.51
CA PRO A 30 3.27 17.07 24.26
C PRO A 30 2.71 18.48 24.14
N ARG A 31 3.34 19.32 23.32
CA ARG A 31 2.68 20.52 22.83
C ARG A 31 1.51 20.01 22.00
N ARG A 32 0.30 20.11 22.56
CA ARG A 32 -0.93 20.15 21.78
C ARG A 32 -0.77 21.29 20.79
N PHE A 33 -0.27 21.01 19.59
CA PHE A 33 -0.36 21.97 18.51
C PHE A 33 -1.84 22.13 18.24
N ALA A 34 -2.35 23.35 18.41
CA ALA A 34 -3.68 23.67 17.90
C ALA A 34 -3.58 23.42 16.39
N ALA A 35 -4.31 22.43 15.88
CA ALA A 35 -4.44 22.23 14.44
C ALA A 35 -5.01 23.54 13.86
N ALA A 36 -4.14 24.35 13.26
CA ALA A 36 -4.57 25.54 12.58
C ALA A 36 -5.24 25.07 11.29
N LEU A 37 -6.46 25.57 11.03
CA LEU A 37 -7.09 25.38 9.74
C LEU A 37 -6.20 26.02 8.66
N VAL A 38 -6.17 25.42 7.47
CA VAL A 38 -5.48 26.04 6.33
C VAL A 38 -5.98 27.48 6.15
N PRO A 39 -5.07 28.46 6.01
CA PRO A 39 -5.45 29.86 5.91
C PRO A 39 -6.46 30.11 4.80
N ALA A 40 -7.36 31.08 5.00
CA ALA A 40 -8.45 31.36 4.07
C ALA A 40 -8.01 31.64 2.62
N ALA A 41 -6.76 32.05 2.42
CA ALA A 41 -6.22 32.36 1.11
C ALA A 41 -5.55 31.16 0.40
N HIS A 42 -5.40 30.01 1.08
CA HIS A 42 -5.11 28.70 0.48
C HIS A 42 -6.35 27.79 0.57
N ARG A 43 -7.54 28.36 0.40
CA ARG A 43 -8.76 27.54 0.30
C ARG A 43 -8.68 26.66 -0.95
N PRO A 44 -9.21 25.43 -0.89
CA PRO A 44 -9.28 24.59 -2.08
C PRO A 44 -10.13 25.29 -3.14
N LEU A 45 -9.63 25.27 -4.38
CA LEU A 45 -10.28 25.76 -5.58
C LEU A 45 -11.34 24.76 -6.04
N GLU A 46 -11.06 23.47 -5.89
CA GLU A 46 -11.97 22.36 -6.19
C GLU A 46 -11.99 21.35 -5.05
N THR A 47 -13.17 20.88 -4.68
CA THR A 47 -13.34 19.86 -3.62
C THR A 47 -14.04 18.60 -4.11
N ARG A 48 -14.70 18.68 -5.27
CA ARG A 48 -15.57 17.61 -5.77
C ARG A 48 -14.81 16.30 -5.92
N GLY A 49 -15.40 15.24 -5.37
CA GLY A 49 -14.86 13.88 -5.43
C GLY A 49 -13.62 13.65 -4.59
N THR A 50 -13.31 14.56 -3.67
CA THR A 50 -12.26 14.37 -2.67
C THR A 50 -12.86 14.31 -1.28
N THR A 51 -12.05 13.90 -0.31
CA THR A 51 -12.45 13.96 1.10
C THR A 51 -12.62 15.38 1.62
N LEU A 52 -12.26 16.44 0.87
CA LEU A 52 -12.62 17.83 1.22
C LEU A 52 -14.14 18.06 1.09
N GLU A 53 -14.81 17.37 0.18
CA GLU A 53 -16.27 17.44 -0.02
C GLU A 53 -17.01 16.51 0.94
N SER A 54 -16.63 15.23 0.97
CA SER A 54 -17.28 14.20 1.79
C SER A 54 -16.35 13.02 1.99
N ALA A 55 -16.47 12.36 3.15
CA ALA A 55 -15.78 11.10 3.43
C ALA A 55 -16.75 10.07 4.01
N ALA A 56 -16.39 8.79 3.94
CA ALA A 56 -17.21 7.72 4.49
C ALA A 56 -17.48 7.93 6.00
N ALA A 57 -18.75 7.86 6.39
CA ALA A 57 -19.16 7.88 7.79
C ALA A 57 -20.07 6.69 8.11
N PRO A 58 -19.87 6.00 9.25
CA PRO A 58 -20.76 4.92 9.64
C PRO A 58 -22.17 5.43 9.99
N GLN A 59 -23.18 4.67 9.59
CA GLN A 59 -24.58 4.88 9.91
C GLN A 59 -25.10 3.78 10.84
N GLY A 60 -25.74 4.20 11.93
CA GLY A 60 -26.31 3.30 12.95
C GLY A 60 -25.33 2.92 14.06
N ASN A 61 -25.87 2.26 15.09
CA ASN A 61 -25.16 1.88 16.32
C ASN A 61 -25.04 0.36 16.52
N GLY A 62 -25.37 -0.43 15.49
CA GLY A 62 -25.25 -1.89 15.52
C GLY A 62 -23.80 -2.37 15.38
N PRO A 63 -23.56 -3.68 15.58
CA PRO A 63 -22.22 -4.28 15.41
C PRO A 63 -21.75 -4.23 13.96
N TYR A 64 -22.67 -4.37 13.00
CA TYR A 64 -22.46 -4.11 11.58
C TYR A 64 -23.10 -2.77 11.21
N ARG A 65 -22.36 -1.92 10.51
CA ARG A 65 -22.79 -0.56 10.15
C ARG A 65 -22.55 -0.30 8.68
N ARG A 66 -23.57 0.25 8.04
CA ARG A 66 -23.46 0.72 6.65
C ARG A 66 -22.72 2.05 6.63
N LEU A 67 -22.18 2.42 5.48
CA LEU A 67 -21.51 3.71 5.30
C LEU A 67 -22.44 4.72 4.65
N THR A 68 -22.29 6.00 4.93
CA THR A 68 -23.00 7.10 4.26
C THR A 68 -21.99 8.18 3.89
N ALA A 69 -22.41 9.12 3.04
CA ALA A 69 -21.71 10.37 2.87
C ALA A 69 -21.69 11.12 4.20
N GLY A 70 -20.51 11.27 4.79
CA GLY A 70 -20.24 12.07 5.98
C GLY A 70 -19.69 13.45 5.63
N PRO A 71 -19.42 14.29 6.65
CA PRO A 71 -18.73 15.54 6.44
C PRO A 71 -17.32 15.30 5.87
N GLY A 72 -16.89 16.16 4.95
CA GLY A 72 -15.50 16.16 4.47
C GLY A 72 -14.49 16.46 5.60
N TYR A 73 -13.26 16.01 5.40
CA TYR A 73 -12.14 16.30 6.29
C TYR A 73 -11.63 17.73 6.03
N ALA A 74 -11.69 18.55 7.07
CA ALA A 74 -11.15 19.90 7.03
C ALA A 74 -9.62 19.86 6.84
N PRO A 75 -9.05 20.73 5.98
CA PRO A 75 -7.62 20.75 5.77
C PRO A 75 -6.87 21.40 6.94
N VAL A 76 -5.73 20.82 7.32
CA VAL A 76 -4.90 21.25 8.45
C VAL A 76 -3.56 21.81 7.96
N LEU A 77 -3.17 22.98 8.45
CA LEU A 77 -1.82 23.52 8.23
C LEU A 77 -0.82 22.87 9.20
N ARG A 78 0.29 22.37 8.67
CA ARG A 78 1.43 21.80 9.40
C ARG A 78 2.65 22.70 9.25
N GLU A 79 2.98 23.44 10.31
CA GLU A 79 4.14 24.34 10.39
C GLU A 79 5.34 23.70 11.09
N ASP A 80 5.37 22.37 11.16
CA ASP A 80 6.37 21.63 11.91
C ASP A 80 7.79 21.94 11.40
N LEU A 81 8.00 21.94 10.09
CA LEU A 81 9.32 22.06 9.46
C LEU A 81 9.65 23.49 8.98
N ALA A 82 8.64 24.32 8.77
CA ALA A 82 8.79 25.74 8.48
C ALA A 82 7.57 26.53 8.99
N SER A 83 7.77 27.79 9.37
CA SER A 83 6.71 28.65 9.87
C SER A 83 6.34 29.73 8.86
N ARG A 84 5.05 30.05 8.78
CA ARG A 84 4.53 31.07 7.87
C ARG A 84 4.60 32.46 8.52
N ALA A 85 5.08 33.47 7.79
CA ALA A 85 4.87 34.86 8.15
C ALA A 85 3.40 35.28 7.85
N SER A 86 2.89 36.33 8.51
CA SER A 86 1.47 36.73 8.50
C SER A 86 0.86 37.15 7.15
N ALA A 87 1.65 37.29 6.08
CA ALA A 87 1.13 37.56 4.74
C ALA A 87 0.85 36.24 4.00
N THR A 88 -0.22 36.17 3.21
CA THR A 88 -0.49 35.04 2.32
C THR A 88 0.15 35.27 0.94
N PRO A 89 1.29 34.61 0.65
CA PRO A 89 1.87 34.60 -0.69
C PRO A 89 1.02 33.79 -1.70
N SER A 90 1.18 34.12 -2.99
CA SER A 90 0.59 33.38 -4.11
C SER A 90 1.23 32.01 -4.29
N LEU A 91 0.43 31.00 -4.64
CA LEU A 91 0.91 29.67 -5.01
C LEU A 91 1.37 29.64 -6.47
N ILE A 92 2.56 29.11 -6.72
CA ILE A 92 3.05 28.75 -8.06
C ILE A 92 3.09 27.22 -8.14
N PRO A 93 2.16 26.58 -8.88
CA PRO A 93 2.09 25.13 -8.98
C PRO A 93 3.32 24.53 -9.66
N LEU A 94 3.90 23.50 -9.05
CA LEU A 94 5.08 22.79 -9.56
C LEU A 94 4.73 21.40 -10.08
N ALA A 95 3.98 20.61 -9.29
CA ALA A 95 3.55 19.27 -9.65
C ALA A 95 2.24 18.90 -8.94
N ALA A 96 1.47 17.98 -9.51
CA ALA A 96 0.32 17.33 -8.88
C ALA A 96 0.35 15.83 -9.22
N VAL A 97 0.58 15.00 -8.21
CA VAL A 97 0.71 13.54 -8.36
C VAL A 97 -0.34 12.84 -7.50
N VAL A 98 -0.93 11.76 -7.99
CA VAL A 98 -1.78 10.87 -7.17
C VAL A 98 -0.99 9.66 -6.73
N GLN A 99 -0.97 9.38 -5.42
CA GLN A 99 -0.43 8.15 -4.87
C GLN A 99 -1.53 7.09 -4.76
N LEU A 100 -1.26 5.92 -5.33
CA LEU A 100 -1.90 4.64 -5.02
C LEU A 100 -0.91 3.78 -4.23
N THR A 101 -1.39 2.84 -3.41
CA THR A 101 -0.52 1.90 -2.71
C THR A 101 -1.29 0.69 -2.22
N ASP A 102 -0.61 -0.46 -2.11
CA ASP A 102 -1.14 -1.65 -1.46
C ASP A 102 -2.54 -1.96 -2.03
N LEU A 103 -2.60 -2.04 -3.37
CA LEU A 103 -3.81 -2.43 -4.09
C LEU A 103 -4.22 -3.84 -3.68
N HIS A 104 -3.24 -4.73 -3.47
CA HIS A 104 -3.41 -6.15 -3.28
C HIS A 104 -4.50 -6.67 -4.22
N ILE A 105 -4.23 -6.66 -5.52
CA ILE A 105 -5.10 -7.39 -6.43
C ILE A 105 -4.94 -8.87 -6.08
N VAL A 106 -5.98 -9.43 -5.44
CA VAL A 106 -5.93 -10.76 -4.78
C VAL A 106 -6.63 -11.82 -5.64
N ASP A 107 -5.98 -12.97 -5.82
CA ASP A 107 -6.67 -14.22 -6.10
C ASP A 107 -7.26 -14.81 -4.82
N ALA A 108 -8.49 -14.42 -4.46
CA ALA A 108 -9.14 -14.91 -3.25
C ALA A 108 -9.40 -16.44 -3.24
N GLN A 109 -9.15 -17.13 -4.36
CA GLN A 109 -9.29 -18.58 -4.53
C GLN A 109 -7.93 -19.31 -4.54
N SER A 110 -6.81 -18.58 -4.49
CA SER A 110 -5.49 -19.18 -4.63
C SER A 110 -5.21 -20.24 -3.55
N PRO A 111 -4.72 -21.43 -3.92
CA PRO A 111 -4.32 -22.47 -2.98
C PRO A 111 -3.16 -22.06 -2.07
N ALA A 112 -2.35 -21.09 -2.48
CA ALA A 112 -1.16 -20.61 -1.77
C ALA A 112 -1.44 -19.43 -0.83
N ARG A 113 -2.68 -19.32 -0.34
CA ARG A 113 -3.06 -18.36 0.72
C ARG A 113 -3.09 -19.02 2.09
N PHE A 114 -2.96 -18.18 3.11
CA PHE A 114 -2.71 -18.59 4.49
C PHE A 114 -3.86 -18.18 5.44
N GLU A 115 -5.10 -18.26 4.98
CA GLU A 115 -6.29 -17.78 5.69
C GLU A 115 -6.50 -18.45 7.05
N MET A 116 -5.90 -19.62 7.29
CA MET A 116 -5.96 -20.34 8.56
C MET A 116 -5.34 -19.55 9.72
N PHE A 117 -4.50 -18.55 9.45
CA PHE A 117 -3.91 -17.68 10.45
C PHE A 117 -4.71 -16.41 10.74
N SER A 118 -5.91 -16.23 10.17
CA SER A 118 -6.72 -15.01 10.31
C SER A 118 -6.98 -14.57 11.75
N ALA A 119 -7.05 -15.52 12.69
CA ALA A 119 -7.22 -15.24 14.11
C ALA A 119 -5.97 -14.63 14.78
N ALA A 120 -4.77 -14.96 14.28
CA ALA A 120 -3.49 -14.47 14.79
C ALA A 120 -2.94 -13.29 13.98
N ASN A 121 -3.33 -13.20 12.71
CA ASN A 121 -2.98 -12.14 11.78
C ASN A 121 -4.20 -11.80 10.91
N GLY A 122 -4.83 -10.65 11.15
CA GLY A 122 -6.01 -10.21 10.40
C GLY A 122 -5.77 -10.06 8.90
N SER A 123 -4.53 -9.75 8.48
CA SER A 123 -4.18 -9.61 7.06
C SER A 123 -4.19 -10.94 6.30
N ALA A 124 -4.28 -12.08 6.99
CA ALA A 124 -4.30 -13.39 6.33
C ALA A 124 -5.64 -13.71 5.65
N PHE A 125 -6.72 -13.03 6.03
CA PHE A 125 -8.03 -13.16 5.39
C PHE A 125 -8.87 -11.92 5.67
N ARG A 126 -9.44 -11.33 4.62
CA ARG A 126 -10.41 -10.24 4.76
C ARG A 126 -11.70 -10.58 4.04
N PRO A 127 -12.87 -10.24 4.61
CA PRO A 127 -14.16 -10.59 4.03
C PRO A 127 -14.44 -9.97 2.66
N GLN A 128 -13.69 -8.92 2.29
CA GLN A 128 -13.87 -8.14 1.07
C GLN A 128 -12.91 -8.51 -0.09
N GLU A 129 -11.90 -9.37 0.11
CA GLU A 129 -10.80 -9.57 -0.85
C GLU A 129 -11.25 -9.92 -2.27
N ALA A 130 -12.31 -10.73 -2.40
CA ALA A 130 -12.87 -11.10 -3.70
C ALA A 130 -13.39 -9.90 -4.52
N LEU A 131 -13.67 -8.76 -3.89
CA LEU A 131 -14.20 -7.55 -4.54
C LEU A 131 -13.11 -6.55 -4.95
N GLY A 132 -11.83 -6.83 -4.70
CA GLY A 132 -10.73 -5.86 -4.86
C GLY A 132 -10.64 -5.23 -6.25
N THR A 133 -10.82 -6.02 -7.31
CA THR A 133 -10.79 -5.54 -8.71
C THR A 133 -11.95 -4.57 -9.04
N HIS A 134 -13.14 -4.81 -8.49
CA HIS A 134 -14.26 -3.87 -8.58
C HIS A 134 -13.96 -2.57 -7.86
N GLY A 135 -13.37 -2.64 -6.65
CA GLY A 135 -12.93 -1.50 -5.87
C GLY A 135 -11.88 -0.65 -6.61
N ALA A 136 -10.83 -1.29 -7.13
CA ALA A 136 -9.76 -0.65 -7.90
C ALA A 136 -10.32 0.10 -9.12
N ALA A 137 -11.19 -0.53 -9.91
CA ALA A 137 -11.79 0.11 -11.08
C ALA A 137 -12.60 1.37 -10.72
N ARG A 138 -13.28 1.41 -9.57
CA ARG A 138 -14.01 2.61 -9.10
C ARG A 138 -13.10 3.66 -8.47
N LEU A 139 -11.94 3.27 -7.93
CA LEU A 139 -10.90 4.20 -7.50
C LEU A 139 -10.25 4.88 -8.71
N ILE A 140 -9.93 4.13 -9.75
CA ILE A 140 -9.41 4.66 -11.03
C ILE A 140 -10.43 5.60 -11.67
N ALA A 141 -11.72 5.22 -11.69
CA ALA A 141 -12.78 6.09 -12.18
C ALA A 141 -12.86 7.41 -11.39
N ARG A 142 -12.63 7.38 -10.06
CA ARG A 142 -12.50 8.61 -9.26
C ARG A 142 -11.34 9.47 -9.74
N ILE A 143 -10.16 8.87 -9.88
CA ILE A 143 -8.94 9.59 -10.27
C ILE A 143 -9.14 10.30 -11.61
N ASN A 144 -9.70 9.61 -12.60
CA ASN A 144 -9.99 10.19 -13.90
C ASN A 144 -11.02 11.33 -13.85
N ALA A 145 -11.93 11.32 -12.86
CA ALA A 145 -12.91 12.39 -12.66
C ALA A 145 -12.32 13.62 -11.97
N ILE A 146 -11.15 13.50 -11.33
CA ILE A 146 -10.42 14.62 -10.74
C ILE A 146 -9.71 15.37 -11.88
N GLY A 147 -10.37 16.39 -12.41
CA GLY A 147 -9.84 17.17 -13.55
C GLY A 147 -8.71 18.13 -13.17
N ALA A 148 -8.64 18.56 -11.91
CA ALA A 148 -7.64 19.49 -11.43
C ALA A 148 -7.37 19.25 -9.94
N ALA A 149 -6.12 19.51 -9.55
CA ALA A 149 -5.66 19.36 -8.19
C ALA A 149 -6.30 20.42 -7.25
N PRO A 150 -6.81 20.04 -6.07
CA PRO A 150 -7.67 20.87 -5.23
C PRO A 150 -7.15 22.26 -4.88
N PHE A 151 -5.87 22.41 -4.56
CA PHE A 151 -5.32 23.68 -4.04
C PHE A 151 -4.65 24.53 -5.12
N THR A 152 -4.04 23.89 -6.11
CA THR A 152 -3.26 24.56 -7.14
C THR A 152 -4.04 24.76 -8.45
N GLY A 153 -5.10 23.99 -8.67
CA GLY A 153 -5.84 23.97 -9.94
C GLY A 153 -5.03 23.36 -11.10
N ARG A 154 -3.86 22.79 -10.82
CA ARG A 154 -3.00 22.14 -11.82
C ARG A 154 -3.65 20.85 -12.29
N ALA A 155 -3.53 20.52 -13.58
CA ALA A 155 -3.87 19.18 -14.05
C ALA A 155 -2.96 18.15 -13.36
N LEU A 156 -3.46 16.93 -13.16
CA LEU A 156 -2.64 15.84 -12.60
C LEU A 156 -1.53 15.47 -13.59
N ASP A 157 -0.29 15.48 -13.12
CA ASP A 157 0.88 15.17 -13.95
C ASP A 157 1.14 13.66 -14.03
N ALA A 158 0.90 12.93 -12.92
CA ALA A 158 1.14 11.50 -12.85
C ALA A 158 0.33 10.81 -11.75
N VAL A 159 0.25 9.48 -11.85
CA VAL A 159 -0.11 8.57 -10.75
C VAL A 159 1.10 7.70 -10.41
N VAL A 160 1.37 7.46 -9.13
CA VAL A 160 2.43 6.53 -8.70
C VAL A 160 1.82 5.48 -7.78
N SER A 161 1.97 4.21 -8.13
CA SER A 161 1.60 3.08 -7.26
C SER A 161 2.81 2.67 -6.43
N THR A 162 2.80 2.90 -5.12
CA THR A 162 3.94 2.68 -4.23
C THR A 162 4.08 1.22 -3.76
N GLY A 163 3.87 0.25 -4.64
CA GLY A 163 4.09 -1.18 -4.35
C GLY A 163 2.90 -1.92 -3.77
N ASP A 164 3.09 -3.23 -3.60
CA ASP A 164 2.07 -4.21 -3.22
C ASP A 164 0.86 -4.12 -4.15
N ASN A 165 1.18 -4.21 -5.44
CA ASN A 165 0.22 -4.13 -6.52
C ASN A 165 -0.58 -5.45 -6.63
N THR A 166 0.11 -6.57 -6.46
CA THR A 166 -0.42 -7.93 -6.32
C THR A 166 -0.46 -8.36 -4.85
N ASP A 167 -1.13 -9.48 -4.50
CA ASP A 167 -1.17 -9.99 -3.12
C ASP A 167 -0.16 -11.12 -2.90
N ASN A 168 -0.01 -11.98 -3.90
CA ASN A 168 0.74 -13.22 -3.75
C ASN A 168 1.73 -13.44 -4.89
N GLY A 169 2.02 -12.39 -5.67
CA GLY A 169 2.95 -12.42 -6.78
C GLY A 169 2.50 -13.29 -7.96
N GLU A 170 1.18 -13.53 -8.12
CA GLU A 170 0.67 -14.44 -9.15
C GLU A 170 0.57 -13.76 -10.51
N THR A 171 0.87 -14.50 -11.59
CA THR A 171 0.78 -13.97 -12.96
C THR A 171 -0.61 -13.42 -13.27
N LEU A 172 -1.67 -14.11 -12.84
CA LEU A 172 -3.04 -13.64 -13.05
C LEU A 172 -3.41 -12.40 -12.22
N GLU A 173 -2.82 -12.22 -11.03
CA GLU A 173 -3.01 -11.01 -10.23
C GLU A 173 -2.36 -9.81 -10.93
N LEU A 174 -1.16 -10.01 -11.49
CA LEU A 174 -0.45 -9.00 -12.28
C LEU A 174 -1.25 -8.61 -13.53
N ASP A 175 -1.83 -9.58 -14.24
CA ASP A 175 -2.69 -9.33 -15.39
C ASP A 175 -3.93 -8.48 -15.01
N TRP A 176 -4.57 -8.80 -13.88
CA TRP A 176 -5.72 -8.03 -13.39
C TRP A 176 -5.35 -6.63 -12.93
N TYR A 177 -4.19 -6.47 -12.28
CA TYR A 177 -3.63 -5.17 -11.90
C TYR A 177 -3.40 -4.28 -13.13
N LEU A 178 -2.72 -4.80 -14.15
CA LEU A 178 -2.44 -4.05 -15.38
C LEU A 178 -3.71 -3.77 -16.17
N ALA A 179 -4.64 -4.72 -16.28
CA ALA A 179 -5.95 -4.48 -16.88
C ALA A 179 -6.75 -3.40 -16.12
N ALA A 180 -6.60 -3.32 -14.79
CA ALA A 180 -7.21 -2.25 -14.02
C ALA A 180 -6.58 -0.89 -14.33
N LEU A 181 -5.26 -0.75 -14.24
CA LEU A 181 -4.58 0.56 -14.37
C LEU A 181 -4.41 1.03 -15.81
N SER A 182 -4.20 0.12 -16.77
CA SER A 182 -4.03 0.47 -18.19
C SER A 182 -5.35 0.43 -18.97
N GLY A 183 -6.38 -0.15 -18.35
CA GLY A 183 -7.71 -0.28 -18.92
C GLY A 183 -7.89 -1.62 -19.65
N GLY A 184 -9.07 -2.20 -19.49
CA GLY A 184 -9.32 -3.54 -19.98
C GLY A 184 -10.45 -4.24 -19.25
N GLN A 185 -10.67 -5.49 -19.66
CA GLN A 185 -11.60 -6.39 -19.00
C GLN A 185 -10.87 -7.21 -17.94
N VAL A 186 -11.49 -7.35 -16.77
CA VAL A 186 -11.03 -8.18 -15.66
C VAL A 186 -12.03 -9.30 -15.45
N VAL A 187 -11.52 -10.52 -15.29
CA VAL A 187 -12.29 -11.69 -14.87
C VAL A 187 -11.57 -12.27 -13.65
N ALA A 188 -11.95 -11.80 -12.47
CA ALA A 188 -11.35 -12.15 -11.19
C ALA A 188 -11.76 -13.55 -10.73
N ASN A 189 -11.40 -14.57 -11.52
CA ASN A 189 -11.69 -15.98 -11.25
C ASN A 189 -10.51 -16.88 -11.66
N SER A 190 -10.08 -17.72 -10.73
CA SER A 190 -9.05 -18.74 -10.91
C SER A 190 -9.61 -20.14 -10.63
N GLY A 191 -8.92 -21.18 -11.07
CA GLY A 191 -9.34 -22.57 -10.87
C GLY A 191 -10.62 -22.89 -11.64
N SER A 192 -11.65 -23.35 -10.93
CA SER A 192 -12.91 -23.76 -11.55
C SER A 192 -13.61 -22.60 -12.25
N ARG A 193 -14.10 -22.85 -13.46
CA ARG A 193 -14.89 -21.86 -14.23
C ARG A 193 -16.33 -21.70 -13.74
N THR A 194 -16.80 -22.63 -12.92
CA THR A 194 -18.22 -22.72 -12.54
C THR A 194 -18.44 -22.81 -11.03
N LEU A 195 -17.40 -23.04 -10.25
CA LEU A 195 -17.45 -23.15 -8.79
C LEU A 195 -16.48 -22.15 -8.18
N TRP A 196 -16.88 -21.50 -7.10
CA TRP A 196 -15.96 -20.71 -6.30
C TRP A 196 -15.24 -21.60 -5.30
N GLU A 197 -13.91 -21.64 -5.35
CA GLU A 197 -13.07 -22.53 -4.55
C GLU A 197 -12.15 -21.70 -3.65
N GLY A 198 -12.55 -21.44 -2.41
CA GLY A 198 -11.72 -20.67 -1.47
C GLY A 198 -12.26 -20.62 -0.05
N ALA A 199 -11.60 -19.86 0.83
CA ALA A 199 -11.99 -19.70 2.24
C ALA A 199 -13.48 -19.38 2.42
N GLN A 200 -14.01 -18.50 1.56
CA GLN A 200 -15.38 -18.00 1.63
C GLN A 200 -16.46 -18.99 1.17
N SER A 201 -16.11 -20.08 0.49
CA SER A 201 -17.05 -21.15 0.11
C SER A 201 -16.86 -22.45 0.90
N SER A 202 -15.94 -22.45 1.87
CA SER A 202 -15.52 -23.66 2.60
C SER A 202 -16.55 -24.23 3.59
N GLY A 203 -17.55 -23.45 4.00
CA GLY A 203 -18.48 -23.79 5.07
C GLY A 203 -17.86 -23.76 6.47
N ARG A 204 -16.60 -23.35 6.62
CA ARG A 204 -15.92 -23.31 7.91
C ARG A 204 -16.27 -22.02 8.68
N PRO A 205 -16.66 -22.10 9.97
CA PRO A 205 -17.25 -20.98 10.70
C PRO A 205 -16.27 -19.88 11.10
N GLN A 206 -14.96 -20.06 10.94
CA GLN A 206 -13.96 -19.02 11.21
C GLN A 206 -13.82 -17.97 10.09
N TRP A 207 -14.34 -18.24 8.89
CA TRP A 207 -14.29 -17.31 7.75
C TRP A 207 -15.68 -16.84 7.36
N TYR A 208 -15.76 -15.74 6.64
CA TYR A 208 -17.04 -15.23 6.13
C TYR A 208 -17.55 -16.10 4.99
N ASN A 209 -18.70 -16.74 5.17
CA ASN A 209 -19.33 -17.56 4.13
C ASN A 209 -20.55 -16.82 3.54
N PRO A 210 -20.39 -15.94 2.53
CA PRO A 210 -21.44 -15.02 2.08
C PRO A 210 -22.67 -15.73 1.51
N GLU A 211 -22.52 -16.85 0.81
CA GLU A 211 -23.65 -17.59 0.19
C GLU A 211 -24.23 -18.72 1.07
N SER A 212 -23.73 -18.91 2.28
CA SER A 212 -24.09 -20.05 3.14
C SER A 212 -24.78 -19.60 4.42
N PRO A 213 -25.79 -20.34 4.92
CA PRO A 213 -26.45 -20.06 6.19
C PRO A 213 -25.62 -20.48 7.43
N VAL A 214 -24.37 -20.95 7.25
CA VAL A 214 -23.47 -21.30 8.36
C VAL A 214 -23.31 -20.12 9.31
N ALA A 215 -23.51 -20.36 10.60
CA ALA A 215 -23.34 -19.40 11.67
C ALA A 215 -21.85 -19.13 11.98
N ASP A 216 -21.18 -18.44 11.05
CA ASP A 216 -19.78 -18.05 11.15
C ASP A 216 -19.55 -16.83 12.07
N VAL A 217 -18.28 -16.51 12.33
CA VAL A 217 -17.89 -15.38 13.21
C VAL A 217 -18.30 -14.02 12.64
N TYR A 218 -18.44 -13.88 11.32
CA TYR A 218 -18.81 -12.63 10.66
C TYR A 218 -20.32 -12.39 10.73
N LYS A 219 -21.14 -13.42 10.53
CA LYS A 219 -22.60 -13.34 10.74
C LYS A 219 -22.94 -13.03 12.19
N LYS A 220 -22.16 -13.54 13.15
CA LYS A 220 -22.27 -13.14 14.57
C LYS A 220 -21.94 -11.66 14.79
N ALA A 221 -21.03 -11.10 13.99
CA ALA A 221 -20.73 -9.66 13.95
C ALA A 221 -21.75 -8.84 13.13
N GLY A 222 -22.73 -9.48 12.50
CA GLY A 222 -23.82 -8.84 11.75
C GLY A 222 -23.61 -8.75 10.24
N PHE A 223 -22.62 -9.44 9.69
CA PHE A 223 -22.43 -9.50 8.23
C PHE A 223 -23.65 -10.12 7.54
N PRO A 224 -24.03 -9.62 6.35
CA PRO A 224 -25.19 -10.13 5.62
C PRO A 224 -24.93 -11.52 5.00
N GLU A 225 -26.00 -12.24 4.69
CA GLU A 225 -25.96 -13.28 3.67
C GLU A 225 -26.18 -12.64 2.30
N LEU A 226 -25.40 -13.06 1.32
CA LEU A 226 -25.33 -12.49 -0.02
C LEU A 226 -25.53 -13.59 -1.08
N PRO A 227 -26.76 -14.08 -1.30
CA PRO A 227 -27.01 -15.09 -2.33
C PRO A 227 -26.52 -14.65 -3.71
N GLY A 228 -25.80 -15.53 -4.42
CA GLY A 228 -25.22 -15.25 -5.75
C GLY A 228 -24.03 -14.29 -5.76
N PHE A 229 -23.43 -14.01 -4.61
CA PHE A 229 -22.21 -13.20 -4.46
C PHE A 229 -21.08 -13.64 -5.41
N PHE A 230 -20.70 -14.92 -5.43
CA PHE A 230 -19.55 -15.37 -6.21
C PHE A 230 -19.79 -15.28 -7.72
N GLY A 231 -21.02 -15.57 -8.16
CA GLY A 231 -21.41 -15.38 -9.56
C GLY A 231 -21.33 -13.92 -10.02
N ARG A 232 -21.61 -12.96 -9.13
CA ARG A 232 -21.48 -11.53 -9.40
C ARG A 232 -20.02 -11.06 -9.37
N VAL A 233 -19.25 -11.54 -8.40
CA VAL A 233 -17.85 -11.15 -8.22
C VAL A 233 -16.97 -11.64 -9.36
N ALA A 234 -17.14 -12.90 -9.77
CA ALA A 234 -16.39 -13.52 -10.86
C ALA A 234 -16.86 -13.09 -12.26
N ALA A 235 -17.95 -12.30 -12.35
CA ALA A 235 -18.45 -11.84 -13.64
C ALA A 235 -17.43 -10.89 -14.32
N PRO A 236 -17.27 -10.99 -15.65
CA PRO A 236 -16.45 -10.06 -16.40
C PRO A 236 -16.89 -8.61 -16.18
N HIS A 237 -15.93 -7.75 -15.86
CA HIS A 237 -16.15 -6.31 -15.66
C HIS A 237 -14.98 -5.52 -16.24
N THR A 238 -15.07 -4.19 -16.26
CA THR A 238 -14.09 -3.37 -16.97
C THR A 238 -13.55 -2.24 -16.11
N SER A 239 -12.27 -1.93 -16.27
CA SER A 239 -11.69 -0.66 -15.87
C SER A 239 -11.48 0.23 -17.09
N ALA A 240 -11.67 1.54 -16.93
CA ALA A 240 -11.34 2.51 -17.97
C ALA A 240 -9.82 2.70 -18.14
N GLY A 241 -9.02 2.22 -17.19
CA GLY A 241 -7.61 2.59 -17.06
C GLY A 241 -7.46 4.02 -16.54
N LEU A 242 -6.25 4.38 -16.11
CA LEU A 242 -5.90 5.74 -15.76
C LEU A 242 -5.86 6.61 -17.02
N ALA A 243 -6.32 7.86 -16.90
CA ALA A 243 -6.31 8.84 -17.98
C ALA A 243 -5.04 9.72 -17.99
N VAL A 244 -4.15 9.53 -17.02
CA VAL A 244 -2.89 10.27 -16.83
C VAL A 244 -1.73 9.29 -16.75
N PRO A 245 -0.51 9.71 -17.11
CA PRO A 245 0.65 8.83 -17.03
C PRO A 245 0.82 8.23 -15.64
N TRP A 246 1.26 6.98 -15.56
CA TRP A 246 1.42 6.31 -14.28
C TRP A 246 2.70 5.49 -14.17
N TYR A 247 3.15 5.32 -12.94
CA TYR A 247 4.43 4.73 -12.57
C TYR A 247 4.25 3.67 -11.48
N ALA A 248 4.99 2.57 -11.58
CA ALA A 248 4.98 1.48 -10.61
C ALA A 248 6.23 1.50 -9.72
N VAL A 249 6.04 1.27 -8.42
CA VAL A 249 7.08 0.91 -7.47
C VAL A 249 6.88 -0.57 -7.12
N PHE A 250 7.97 -1.29 -6.91
CA PHE A 250 7.96 -2.69 -6.53
C PHE A 250 7.78 -2.85 -5.01
N GLY A 251 6.84 -3.69 -4.57
CA GLY A 251 6.57 -3.98 -3.15
C GLY A 251 6.90 -5.43 -2.78
N ASN A 252 6.89 -5.75 -1.48
CA ASN A 252 7.25 -7.09 -1.03
C ASN A 252 6.22 -8.14 -1.49
N HIS A 253 4.93 -7.79 -1.60
CA HIS A 253 3.91 -8.70 -2.17
C HIS A 253 4.05 -8.91 -3.68
N ASP A 254 4.80 -8.06 -4.38
CA ASP A 254 5.17 -8.26 -5.78
C ASP A 254 6.45 -9.13 -5.92
N ASP A 255 7.22 -9.31 -4.83
CA ASP A 255 8.51 -10.03 -4.84
C ASP A 255 8.39 -11.46 -4.30
N SER A 256 7.60 -11.64 -3.24
CA SER A 256 7.66 -12.80 -2.34
C SER A 256 6.26 -13.40 -2.12
N VAL A 257 6.21 -14.71 -1.81
CA VAL A 257 4.95 -15.40 -1.47
C VAL A 257 4.30 -14.71 -0.27
N CYS A 258 3.08 -14.19 -0.46
CA CYS A 258 2.32 -13.35 0.47
C CYS A 258 3.16 -12.22 1.09
N GLY A 259 4.09 -11.66 0.32
CA GLY A 259 4.99 -10.60 0.76
C GLY A 259 5.94 -10.96 1.89
N SER A 260 6.11 -12.25 2.23
CA SER A 260 6.83 -12.65 3.45
C SER A 260 7.80 -13.82 3.27
N LEU A 261 7.54 -14.79 2.40
CA LEU A 261 8.52 -15.86 2.17
C LEU A 261 9.44 -15.45 1.02
N SER A 262 10.75 -15.43 1.31
CA SER A 262 11.80 -15.27 0.30
C SER A 262 11.55 -16.15 -0.91
N ASN A 263 12.04 -15.71 -2.07
CA ASN A 263 11.78 -16.21 -3.43
C ASN A 263 12.21 -17.67 -3.70
N LEU A 264 11.81 -18.60 -2.84
CA LEU A 264 11.82 -20.05 -3.03
C LEU A 264 10.71 -20.44 -4.04
N HIS A 265 10.48 -19.63 -5.09
CA HIS A 265 9.34 -19.77 -6.02
C HIS A 265 9.27 -21.18 -6.59
N SER A 266 10.40 -21.75 -7.03
CA SER A 266 10.44 -23.12 -7.55
C SER A 266 9.94 -24.20 -6.57
N ALA A 267 10.03 -23.97 -5.26
CA ALA A 267 9.54 -24.93 -4.28
C ALA A 267 8.02 -24.80 -4.06
N TRP A 268 7.46 -23.59 -4.22
CA TRP A 268 6.03 -23.30 -4.00
C TRP A 268 5.18 -23.33 -5.27
N ASP A 269 5.77 -23.35 -6.47
CA ASP A 269 5.03 -23.35 -7.74
C ASP A 269 3.92 -24.42 -7.78
N ASP A 270 4.23 -25.64 -7.35
CA ASP A 270 3.26 -26.75 -7.27
C ASP A 270 2.10 -26.47 -6.30
N VAL A 271 2.34 -25.67 -5.25
CA VAL A 271 1.28 -25.25 -4.33
C VAL A 271 0.37 -24.23 -5.00
N TYR A 272 0.92 -23.26 -5.72
CA TYR A 272 0.18 -22.20 -6.40
C TYR A 272 -0.69 -22.74 -7.54
N THR A 273 -0.13 -23.56 -8.41
CA THR A 273 -0.83 -24.04 -9.61
C THR A 273 -1.62 -25.32 -9.36
N GLY A 274 -1.34 -26.02 -8.26
CA GLY A 274 -1.84 -27.35 -7.95
C GLY A 274 -3.31 -27.44 -7.54
N ASP A 275 -3.69 -28.66 -7.17
CA ASP A 275 -5.07 -29.08 -6.91
C ASP A 275 -5.42 -29.17 -5.41
N VAL A 276 -4.63 -28.56 -4.54
CA VAL A 276 -4.80 -28.63 -3.08
C VAL A 276 -4.68 -27.24 -2.46
N LYS A 277 -5.74 -26.80 -1.77
CA LYS A 277 -5.73 -25.57 -0.95
C LYS A 277 -4.88 -25.81 0.29
N PHE A 278 -3.81 -25.02 0.45
CA PHE A 278 -2.91 -25.16 1.60
C PHE A 278 -3.69 -24.94 2.91
N THR A 279 -3.54 -25.89 3.83
CA THR A 279 -4.08 -25.79 5.20
C THR A 279 -3.04 -26.12 6.24
N ARG A 280 -2.19 -27.10 5.94
CA ARG A 280 -1.06 -27.55 6.75
C ARG A 280 -0.15 -28.47 5.95
N PHE A 281 1.06 -28.65 6.43
CA PHE A 281 1.95 -29.73 6.04
C PHE A 281 1.64 -31.03 6.79
N THR A 282 2.17 -32.13 6.27
CA THR A 282 2.15 -33.46 6.90
C THR A 282 3.07 -33.58 8.13
N THR A 283 4.00 -32.63 8.34
CA THR A 283 4.97 -32.65 9.45
C THR A 283 4.74 -31.52 10.46
N ASP A 284 4.87 -31.82 11.75
CA ASP A 284 4.67 -30.82 12.81
C ASP A 284 5.74 -29.72 12.81
N ALA A 285 6.98 -30.06 12.45
CA ALA A 285 8.08 -29.09 12.38
C ALA A 285 7.80 -27.98 11.35
N ALA A 286 7.34 -28.34 10.16
CA ALA A 286 7.01 -27.38 9.13
C ALA A 286 5.74 -26.58 9.45
N ASN A 287 4.75 -27.19 10.10
CA ASN A 287 3.58 -26.47 10.61
C ASN A 287 3.99 -25.42 11.66
N ALA A 288 4.94 -25.73 12.55
CA ALA A 288 5.49 -24.78 13.51
C ALA A 288 6.31 -23.67 12.84
N ALA A 289 7.05 -23.99 11.76
CA ALA A 289 7.78 -23.02 10.97
C ALA A 289 6.84 -22.01 10.27
N VAL A 290 5.83 -22.48 9.53
CA VAL A 290 4.84 -21.56 8.92
C VAL A 290 4.10 -20.76 9.97
N HIS A 291 3.70 -21.36 11.09
CA HIS A 291 3.08 -20.61 12.18
C HIS A 291 4.01 -19.51 12.72
N THR A 292 5.31 -19.77 12.80
CA THR A 292 6.29 -18.74 13.21
C THR A 292 6.31 -17.59 12.21
N LEU A 293 6.28 -17.87 10.91
CA LEU A 293 6.32 -16.84 9.86
C LEU A 293 5.02 -16.03 9.78
N TRP A 294 3.87 -16.63 10.06
CA TRP A 294 2.56 -16.00 9.89
C TRP A 294 1.93 -15.42 11.16
N THR A 295 2.60 -15.55 12.29
CA THR A 295 2.15 -14.92 13.54
C THR A 295 3.01 -13.72 13.90
N THR A 296 2.39 -12.73 14.54
CA THR A 296 2.96 -11.39 14.78
C THR A 296 4.09 -11.33 15.83
N SER A 297 4.66 -12.48 16.22
CA SER A 297 5.59 -12.63 17.36
C SER A 297 6.98 -13.18 17.02
N ALA A 298 7.29 -13.49 15.76
CA ALA A 298 8.58 -13.98 15.31
C ALA A 298 9.64 -12.90 15.12
N THR A 299 10.72 -13.00 15.89
CA THR A 299 11.95 -12.22 15.62
C THR A 299 12.49 -12.55 14.24
N THR A 300 13.26 -11.65 13.63
CA THR A 300 13.96 -11.91 12.36
C THR A 300 14.79 -13.20 12.39
N ALA A 301 15.41 -13.52 13.54
CA ALA A 301 16.15 -14.77 13.71
C ALA A 301 15.26 -16.03 13.69
N ALA A 302 14.09 -15.95 14.31
CA ALA A 302 13.10 -17.03 14.29
C ALA A 302 12.50 -17.21 12.87
N ALA A 303 12.20 -16.10 12.19
CA ALA A 303 11.74 -16.11 10.81
C ALA A 303 12.77 -16.76 9.88
N ARG A 304 14.06 -16.42 9.99
CA ARG A 304 15.13 -17.11 9.22
C ARG A 304 15.20 -18.60 9.50
N GLY A 305 15.09 -19.00 10.78
CA GLY A 305 15.06 -20.41 11.16
C GLY A 305 13.90 -21.16 10.51
N ALA A 306 12.72 -20.52 10.46
CA ALA A 306 11.54 -21.05 9.83
C ALA A 306 11.65 -21.12 8.30
N VAL A 307 12.18 -20.09 7.63
CA VAL A 307 12.48 -20.13 6.18
C VAL A 307 13.42 -21.29 5.85
N ARG A 308 14.47 -21.50 6.65
CA ARG A 308 15.39 -22.64 6.48
C ARG A 308 14.69 -23.98 6.64
N GLU A 309 13.77 -24.11 7.60
CA GLU A 309 12.98 -25.33 7.81
C GLU A 309 12.06 -25.64 6.61
N LEU A 310 11.61 -24.60 5.90
CA LEU A 310 10.75 -24.70 4.72
C LEU A 310 11.54 -24.73 3.39
N GLY A 311 12.86 -24.84 3.43
CA GLY A 311 13.72 -24.82 2.24
C GLY A 311 13.45 -25.98 1.27
N GLU A 312 13.01 -27.13 1.78
CA GLU A 312 12.39 -28.21 0.99
C GLU A 312 10.95 -28.33 1.45
N LEU A 313 9.97 -28.04 0.57
CA LEU A 313 8.56 -28.10 0.97
C LEU A 313 8.14 -29.51 1.31
N PRO A 314 7.67 -29.76 2.55
CA PRO A 314 7.10 -31.05 2.89
C PRO A 314 5.80 -31.29 2.14
N ALA A 315 5.40 -32.55 2.05
CA ALA A 315 4.11 -32.91 1.47
C ALA A 315 2.96 -32.19 2.19
N LEU A 316 2.06 -31.61 1.41
CA LEU A 316 0.83 -30.98 1.90
C LEU A 316 -0.15 -32.04 2.41
N ASP A 317 -0.94 -31.67 3.42
CA ASP A 317 -2.12 -32.44 3.78
C ASP A 317 -3.23 -32.17 2.76
N ARG A 318 -3.66 -33.21 2.03
CA ARG A 318 -4.60 -33.11 0.90
C ARG A 318 -6.07 -33.12 1.33
N GLN A 319 -6.41 -32.44 2.42
CA GLN A 319 -7.77 -32.40 2.98
C GLN A 319 -8.73 -31.49 2.21
N TRP A 320 -8.21 -30.63 1.33
CA TRP A 320 -9.01 -29.65 0.62
C TRP A 320 -8.57 -29.57 -0.84
N GLU A 321 -9.29 -30.29 -1.69
CA GLU A 321 -9.08 -30.28 -3.13
C GLU A 321 -9.69 -29.05 -3.77
N VAL A 322 -9.00 -28.51 -4.77
CA VAL A 322 -9.43 -27.38 -5.60
C VAL A 322 -9.02 -27.64 -7.05
N THR A 323 -9.56 -26.87 -7.98
CA THR A 323 -9.15 -26.97 -9.38
C THR A 323 -7.80 -26.28 -9.59
N ALA A 324 -6.87 -27.02 -10.18
CA ALA A 324 -5.57 -26.52 -10.60
C ALA A 324 -5.69 -25.40 -11.64
N ASP A 325 -4.78 -24.43 -11.60
CA ASP A 325 -4.73 -23.30 -12.53
C ASP A 325 -3.30 -22.78 -12.71
N GLU A 326 -2.73 -23.04 -13.88
CA GLU A 326 -1.36 -22.61 -14.25
C GLU A 326 -1.18 -21.09 -14.26
N ARG A 327 -2.27 -20.32 -14.37
CA ARG A 327 -2.19 -18.85 -14.35
C ARG A 327 -1.79 -18.31 -12.97
N ARG A 328 -1.88 -19.11 -11.91
CA ARG A 328 -1.51 -18.76 -10.53
C ARG A 328 0.00 -18.78 -10.31
N ARG A 329 0.78 -19.22 -11.29
CA ARG A 329 2.24 -19.30 -11.16
C ARG A 329 2.81 -17.94 -10.71
N PRO A 330 3.68 -17.92 -9.68
CA PRO A 330 4.41 -16.73 -9.31
C PRO A 330 5.23 -16.18 -10.47
N PHE A 331 5.22 -14.86 -10.66
CA PHE A 331 6.12 -14.21 -11.62
C PHE A 331 7.48 -13.89 -11.00
N SER A 332 8.50 -13.78 -11.84
CA SER A 332 9.83 -13.25 -11.46
C SER A 332 9.91 -11.72 -11.62
N LYS A 333 10.91 -11.06 -11.00
CA LYS A 333 11.16 -9.62 -11.23
C LYS A 333 11.32 -9.27 -12.72
N ALA A 334 11.97 -10.14 -13.50
CA ALA A 334 12.12 -9.95 -14.94
C ALA A 334 10.78 -10.05 -15.68
N GLU A 335 9.91 -10.97 -15.30
CA GLU A 335 8.56 -11.08 -15.85
C GLU A 335 7.70 -9.87 -15.44
N TYR A 336 7.79 -9.41 -14.20
CA TYR A 336 7.11 -8.20 -13.75
C TYR A 336 7.47 -6.99 -14.64
N ILE A 337 8.76 -6.72 -14.83
CA ILE A 337 9.24 -5.63 -15.70
C ILE A 337 8.81 -5.87 -17.16
N GLY A 338 8.97 -7.11 -17.66
CA GLY A 338 8.62 -7.48 -19.03
C GLY A 338 7.15 -7.24 -19.33
N THR A 339 6.25 -7.57 -18.42
CA THR A 339 4.81 -7.37 -18.57
C THR A 339 4.45 -5.87 -18.55
N HIS A 340 5.13 -5.05 -17.75
CA HIS A 340 4.96 -3.58 -17.79
C HIS A 340 5.43 -2.96 -19.12
N LEU A 341 6.44 -3.54 -19.76
CA LEU A 341 6.96 -3.10 -21.05
C LEU A 341 6.08 -3.53 -22.24
N ALA A 342 5.11 -4.43 -22.02
CA ALA A 342 4.25 -4.93 -23.08
C ALA A 342 3.37 -3.81 -23.66
N PRO A 343 3.31 -3.62 -24.99
CA PRO A 343 2.56 -2.51 -25.61
C PRO A 343 1.08 -2.44 -25.22
N GLU A 344 0.43 -3.58 -25.02
CA GLU A 344 -0.96 -3.69 -24.56
C GLU A 344 -1.19 -3.08 -23.18
N ASN A 345 -0.15 -3.03 -22.34
CA ASN A 345 -0.22 -2.50 -20.98
C ASN A 345 0.17 -1.03 -20.90
N THR A 346 0.53 -0.38 -22.01
CA THR A 346 1.05 1.00 -21.98
C THR A 346 0.02 2.04 -21.50
N GLY A 347 -1.27 1.89 -21.86
CA GLY A 347 -2.31 2.86 -21.53
C GLY A 347 -1.89 4.33 -21.85
N PRO A 348 -2.03 5.29 -20.91
CA PRO A 348 -1.58 6.68 -21.09
C PRO A 348 -0.06 6.86 -21.04
N GLY A 349 0.70 5.79 -20.77
CA GLY A 349 2.15 5.77 -20.69
C GLY A 349 2.74 6.22 -19.35
N PRO A 350 4.07 6.38 -19.29
CA PRO A 350 5.02 5.97 -20.33
C PRO A 350 5.07 4.45 -20.49
N VAL A 351 5.58 3.95 -21.63
CA VAL A 351 5.86 2.51 -21.80
C VAL A 351 6.73 2.03 -20.63
N GLY A 352 6.38 0.90 -20.02
CA GLY A 352 7.11 0.34 -18.88
C GLY A 352 6.78 0.98 -17.53
N HIS A 353 6.00 2.06 -17.49
CA HIS A 353 5.52 2.70 -16.25
C HIS A 353 6.66 2.97 -15.25
N GLY A 354 7.78 3.45 -15.77
CA GLY A 354 9.00 3.74 -15.02
C GLY A 354 10.16 2.78 -15.33
N PHE A 355 9.86 1.53 -15.67
CA PHE A 355 10.87 0.57 -16.08
C PHE A 355 11.24 0.70 -17.55
N THR A 356 12.47 0.34 -17.89
CA THR A 356 13.00 0.34 -19.25
C THR A 356 13.52 -1.03 -19.67
N ALA A 357 13.83 -1.21 -20.95
CA ALA A 357 14.50 -2.41 -21.43
C ALA A 357 15.88 -2.62 -20.79
N ASP A 358 16.58 -1.54 -20.42
CA ASP A 358 17.87 -1.61 -19.72
C ASP A 358 17.70 -2.05 -18.27
N ASP A 359 16.56 -1.71 -17.65
CA ASP A 359 16.19 -2.18 -16.32
C ASP A 359 15.85 -3.67 -16.34
N LEU A 360 15.09 -4.13 -17.34
CA LEU A 360 14.85 -5.55 -17.58
C LEU A 360 16.17 -6.33 -17.75
N ALA A 361 17.07 -5.83 -18.60
CA ALA A 361 18.36 -6.46 -18.86
C ALA A 361 19.26 -6.53 -17.61
N ALA A 362 19.11 -5.57 -16.70
CA ALA A 362 19.88 -5.50 -15.46
C ALA A 362 19.16 -6.08 -14.24
N GLY A 363 17.91 -6.55 -14.37
CA GLY A 363 17.08 -6.99 -13.24
C GLY A 363 16.80 -5.88 -12.22
N ARG A 364 16.72 -4.63 -12.68
CA ARG A 364 16.63 -3.44 -11.82
C ARG A 364 15.20 -2.94 -11.70
N THR A 365 14.76 -2.70 -10.48
CA THR A 365 13.38 -2.33 -10.10
C THR A 365 13.29 -0.94 -9.46
N TYR A 366 14.35 -0.14 -9.59
CA TYR A 366 14.45 1.24 -9.11
C TYR A 366 14.89 2.17 -10.25
N TYR A 367 14.37 3.39 -10.29
CA TYR A 367 14.56 4.31 -11.42
C TYR A 367 14.29 5.77 -11.02
N THR A 368 14.51 6.68 -11.97
CA THR A 368 14.06 8.07 -11.88
C THR A 368 13.06 8.39 -12.98
N ALA A 369 12.12 9.30 -12.71
CA ALA A 369 11.14 9.76 -13.69
C ALA A 369 10.88 11.25 -13.51
N GLN A 370 10.79 11.99 -14.62
CA GLN A 370 10.37 13.38 -14.57
C GLN A 370 8.86 13.44 -14.33
N LEU A 371 8.44 13.84 -13.14
CA LEU A 371 7.02 13.97 -12.80
C LEU A 371 6.43 15.24 -13.40
N ALA A 372 7.16 16.34 -13.34
CA ALA A 372 6.82 17.62 -13.93
C ALA A 372 8.13 18.41 -14.19
N PRO A 373 8.12 19.48 -15.00
CA PRO A 373 9.31 20.31 -15.18
C PRO A 373 9.89 20.79 -13.84
N GLY A 374 11.14 20.40 -13.55
CA GLY A 374 11.84 20.76 -12.30
C GLY A 374 11.42 19.95 -11.06
N VAL A 375 10.62 18.89 -11.24
CA VAL A 375 10.26 17.94 -10.18
C VAL A 375 10.59 16.51 -10.62
N LEU A 376 11.59 15.92 -9.97
CA LEU A 376 12.09 14.57 -10.22
C LEU A 376 11.49 13.58 -9.21
N GLY A 377 10.93 12.49 -9.73
CA GLY A 377 10.57 11.32 -8.94
C GLY A 377 11.74 10.34 -8.88
N VAL A 378 12.05 9.84 -7.69
CA VAL A 378 13.06 8.77 -7.48
C VAL A 378 12.35 7.58 -6.87
N SER A 379 12.21 6.49 -7.63
CA SER A 379 11.57 5.24 -7.21
C SER A 379 12.61 4.26 -6.68
N LEU A 380 12.39 3.75 -5.46
CA LEU A 380 13.26 2.79 -4.78
C LEU A 380 12.61 1.41 -4.73
N ASP A 381 13.39 0.37 -5.02
CA ASP A 381 13.04 -0.99 -4.62
C ASP A 381 13.48 -1.18 -3.17
N SER A 382 12.51 -1.10 -2.27
CA SER A 382 12.73 -1.27 -0.84
C SER A 382 12.55 -2.71 -0.36
N THR A 383 12.30 -3.67 -1.26
CA THR A 383 12.23 -5.07 -0.88
C THR A 383 13.61 -5.58 -0.48
N THR A 384 13.61 -6.50 0.47
CA THR A 384 14.83 -7.11 0.97
C THR A 384 15.11 -8.39 0.18
N PRO A 385 16.32 -8.59 -0.37
CA PRO A 385 16.66 -9.83 -1.07
C PRO A 385 16.55 -11.08 -0.18
N ALA A 386 16.67 -10.90 1.14
CA ALA A 386 16.52 -11.99 2.11
C ALA A 386 15.06 -12.44 2.31
N GLY A 387 14.07 -11.77 1.68
CA GLY A 387 12.64 -11.93 1.93
C GLY A 387 12.19 -11.41 3.30
N LEU A 388 10.95 -11.75 3.69
CA LEU A 388 10.20 -11.16 4.82
C LEU A 388 9.53 -9.83 4.48
N ALA A 389 8.55 -9.47 5.31
CA ALA A 389 7.71 -8.29 5.09
C ALA A 389 8.41 -6.95 5.33
N HIS A 390 9.59 -6.91 5.95
CA HIS A 390 10.28 -5.65 6.25
C HIS A 390 11.42 -5.40 5.26
N GLY A 391 11.64 -4.13 4.91
CA GLY A 391 12.51 -3.75 3.81
C GLY A 391 13.97 -3.46 4.17
N SER A 392 14.78 -3.26 3.13
CA SER A 392 16.11 -2.64 3.17
C SER A 392 16.53 -2.24 1.75
N LEU A 393 17.62 -1.48 1.58
CA LEU A 393 18.23 -1.26 0.26
C LEU A 393 19.53 -2.05 0.12
N THR A 394 19.77 -2.62 -1.05
CA THR A 394 21.09 -3.17 -1.40
C THR A 394 22.14 -2.06 -1.43
N ASP A 395 23.41 -2.37 -1.14
CA ASP A 395 24.52 -1.41 -1.24
C ASP A 395 24.64 -0.77 -2.63
N GLN A 396 24.37 -1.53 -3.70
CA GLN A 396 24.36 -1.01 -5.06
C GLN A 396 23.31 0.09 -5.25
N GLN A 397 22.07 -0.16 -4.79
CA GLN A 397 20.99 0.82 -4.92
C GLN A 397 21.22 2.03 -4.00
N PHE A 398 21.75 1.81 -2.79
CA PHE A 398 22.07 2.88 -1.85
C PHE A 398 23.10 3.85 -2.42
N ARG A 399 24.18 3.34 -3.03
CA ARG A 399 25.18 4.16 -3.73
C ARG A 399 24.61 4.85 -4.96
N TRP A 400 23.73 4.18 -5.70
CA TRP A 400 23.01 4.78 -6.82
C TRP A 400 22.13 5.95 -6.36
N LEU A 401 21.44 5.83 -5.22
CA LEU A 401 20.62 6.90 -4.65
C LEU A 401 21.49 8.12 -4.31
N GLU A 402 22.61 7.93 -3.61
CA GLU A 402 23.53 9.04 -3.30
C GLU A 402 24.01 9.78 -4.57
N GLN A 403 24.38 9.03 -5.61
CA GLN A 403 24.84 9.60 -6.88
C GLN A 403 23.72 10.32 -7.62
N THR A 404 22.51 9.77 -7.61
CA THR A 404 21.32 10.34 -8.23
C THR A 404 20.97 11.68 -7.58
N LEU A 405 20.88 11.73 -6.25
CA LEU A 405 20.57 12.97 -5.54
C LEU A 405 21.67 14.04 -5.74
N ALA A 406 22.93 13.64 -5.80
CA ALA A 406 24.03 14.57 -6.08
C ALA A 406 24.02 15.13 -7.52
N ALA A 407 23.49 14.36 -8.48
CA ALA A 407 23.43 14.74 -9.89
C ALA A 407 22.29 15.71 -10.23
N HIS A 408 21.28 15.84 -9.34
CA HIS A 408 20.10 16.68 -9.54
C HIS A 408 19.94 17.74 -8.44
N PRO A 409 20.91 18.67 -8.26
CA PRO A 409 20.85 19.69 -7.20
C PRO A 409 19.80 20.79 -7.48
N ASP A 410 19.39 20.97 -8.73
CA ASP A 410 18.55 22.08 -9.19
C ASP A 410 17.07 21.68 -9.43
N GLU A 411 16.67 20.48 -8.98
CA GLU A 411 15.29 19.96 -9.12
C GLU A 411 14.70 19.59 -7.75
N TYR A 412 13.40 19.81 -7.56
CA TYR A 412 12.72 19.28 -6.38
C TYR A 412 12.60 17.76 -6.50
N ILE A 413 13.01 17.02 -5.47
CA ILE A 413 13.01 15.57 -5.48
C ILE A 413 11.90 15.03 -4.57
N VAL A 414 11.07 14.15 -5.13
CA VAL A 414 10.10 13.33 -4.40
C VAL A 414 10.55 11.87 -4.49
N VAL A 415 10.87 11.28 -3.35
CA VAL A 415 11.29 9.87 -3.24
C VAL A 415 10.06 9.00 -3.05
N PHE A 416 9.99 7.88 -3.75
CA PHE A 416 8.95 6.86 -3.63
C PHE A 416 9.57 5.53 -3.21
N SER A 417 8.94 4.85 -2.26
CA SER A 417 9.26 3.48 -1.89
C SER A 417 8.01 2.78 -1.41
N HIS A 418 8.03 1.45 -1.37
CA HIS A 418 6.96 0.72 -0.70
C HIS A 418 7.07 0.86 0.82
N HIS A 419 8.19 0.47 1.40
CA HIS A 419 8.43 0.54 2.84
C HIS A 419 8.68 1.97 3.32
N THR A 420 8.27 2.24 4.55
CA THR A 420 8.52 3.48 5.29
C THR A 420 9.92 3.53 5.88
N SER A 421 10.35 4.72 6.34
CA SER A 421 11.61 4.91 7.05
C SER A 421 11.77 4.02 8.29
N THR A 422 10.67 3.59 8.91
CA THR A 422 10.67 2.74 10.11
C THR A 422 10.39 1.26 9.84
N SER A 423 9.96 0.89 8.64
CA SER A 423 9.71 -0.51 8.25
C SER A 423 10.84 -1.10 7.40
N MET A 424 11.81 -0.28 6.99
CA MET A 424 13.09 -0.76 6.49
C MET A 424 14.08 -1.05 7.63
N ASP A 425 13.75 -2.03 8.48
CA ASP A 425 14.57 -2.44 9.64
C ASP A 425 15.18 -3.84 9.48
N ASN A 426 15.16 -4.37 8.24
CA ASN A 426 15.61 -5.73 7.92
C ASN A 426 16.85 -5.74 6.98
N PRO A 427 18.00 -5.16 7.40
CA PRO A 427 19.23 -5.11 6.60
C PRO A 427 19.98 -6.44 6.64
N LEU A 428 19.29 -7.54 6.35
CA LEU A 428 19.94 -8.83 6.22
C LEU A 428 20.77 -8.87 4.95
N PRO A 429 21.95 -9.53 4.96
CA PRO A 429 22.73 -9.71 3.76
C PRO A 429 21.92 -10.42 2.69
N ASP A 430 22.11 -10.00 1.45
CA ASP A 430 21.61 -10.70 0.28
C ASP A 430 22.18 -12.14 0.27
N PRO A 431 21.34 -13.19 0.18
CA PRO A 431 21.84 -14.56 0.04
C PRO A 431 22.77 -14.77 -1.16
N ASP A 432 22.57 -14.03 -2.25
CA ASP A 432 23.37 -14.12 -3.48
C ASP A 432 24.63 -13.25 -3.44
N ASP A 433 24.66 -12.22 -2.58
CA ASP A 433 25.83 -11.39 -2.31
C ASP A 433 25.99 -11.08 -0.79
N PRO A 434 26.36 -12.08 0.02
CA PRO A 434 26.37 -11.95 1.48
C PRO A 434 27.49 -11.05 2.02
N ALA A 435 28.42 -10.62 1.16
CA ALA A 435 29.51 -9.73 1.52
C ALA A 435 29.12 -8.25 1.42
N SER A 436 28.12 -7.92 0.60
CA SER A 436 27.60 -6.56 0.45
C SER A 436 26.63 -6.22 1.59
N PRO A 437 26.73 -5.02 2.18
CA PRO A 437 25.79 -4.60 3.19
C PRO A 437 24.41 -4.32 2.58
N CYS A 438 23.37 -4.44 3.43
CA CYS A 438 22.07 -3.87 3.17
C CYS A 438 21.86 -2.69 4.12
N HIS A 439 21.11 -1.69 3.67
CA HIS A 439 20.94 -0.41 4.35
C HIS A 439 19.52 -0.26 4.89
N SER A 440 19.45 0.21 6.13
CA SER A 440 18.20 0.49 6.84
C SER A 440 17.55 1.81 6.41
N GLY A 441 16.29 2.00 6.77
CA GLY A 441 15.58 3.26 6.54
C GLY A 441 16.19 4.45 7.30
N ASP A 442 16.90 4.20 8.40
CA ASP A 442 17.67 5.23 9.10
C ASP A 442 18.85 5.74 8.25
N GLU A 443 19.56 4.84 7.57
CA GLU A 443 20.65 5.21 6.67
C GLU A 443 20.13 5.93 5.43
N VAL A 444 19.03 5.46 4.85
CA VAL A 444 18.36 6.14 3.73
C VAL A 444 17.95 7.55 4.14
N ARG A 445 17.27 7.71 5.28
CA ARG A 445 16.90 9.04 5.82
C ARG A 445 18.11 9.95 6.00
N ASN A 446 19.24 9.42 6.48
CA ASN A 446 20.48 10.19 6.64
C ASN A 446 21.07 10.65 5.29
N VAL A 447 20.94 9.84 4.22
CA VAL A 447 21.27 10.28 2.86
C VAL A 447 20.34 11.41 2.45
N LEU A 448 19.02 11.23 2.55
CA LEU A 448 18.04 12.24 2.13
C LEU A 448 18.26 13.58 2.82
N HIS A 449 18.58 13.60 4.12
CA HIS A 449 18.89 14.83 4.86
C HIS A 449 20.12 15.60 4.36
N ARG A 450 21.03 14.97 3.61
CA ARG A 450 22.20 15.67 3.02
C ARG A 450 21.86 16.44 1.74
N HIS A 451 20.66 16.24 1.19
CA HIS A 451 20.23 16.77 -0.09
C HIS A 451 19.00 17.67 0.11
N PRO A 452 19.18 19.00 0.27
CA PRO A 452 18.10 19.92 0.63
C PRO A 452 16.97 19.99 -0.40
N GLN A 453 17.23 19.59 -1.64
CA GLN A 453 16.22 19.54 -2.69
C GLN A 453 15.26 18.35 -2.57
N VAL A 454 15.51 17.39 -1.66
CA VAL A 454 14.55 16.34 -1.30
C VAL A 454 13.48 16.95 -0.41
N VAL A 455 12.24 17.00 -0.91
CA VAL A 455 11.12 17.69 -0.23
C VAL A 455 10.08 16.73 0.31
N ALA A 456 9.96 15.54 -0.27
CA ALA A 456 9.05 14.52 0.21
C ALA A 456 9.57 13.10 0.00
N TRP A 457 9.17 12.22 0.90
CA TRP A 457 9.30 10.77 0.78
C TRP A 457 7.91 10.13 0.92
N VAL A 458 7.40 9.57 -0.17
CA VAL A 458 6.03 9.04 -0.30
C VAL A 458 6.06 7.51 -0.29
N ASN A 459 5.26 6.88 0.57
CA ASN A 459 5.30 5.42 0.76
C ASN A 459 3.98 4.79 1.24
N GLY A 460 3.96 3.46 1.34
CA GLY A 460 2.80 2.63 1.71
C GLY A 460 3.12 1.67 2.85
N HIS A 461 2.84 0.37 2.65
CA HIS A 461 3.25 -0.78 3.48
C HIS A 461 2.55 -0.93 4.84
N VAL A 462 2.37 0.16 5.59
CA VAL A 462 1.78 0.12 6.94
C VAL A 462 0.26 0.28 6.96
N HIS A 463 -0.36 0.38 5.78
CA HIS A 463 -1.82 0.45 5.54
C HIS A 463 -2.53 1.61 6.26
N ALA A 464 -1.80 2.64 6.69
CA ALA A 464 -2.34 3.75 7.46
C ALA A 464 -1.94 5.12 6.88
N ASN A 465 -2.87 6.07 6.92
CA ASN A 465 -2.55 7.47 6.68
C ASN A 465 -1.67 8.00 7.81
N ARG A 466 -0.45 8.45 7.47
CA ARG A 466 0.49 9.05 8.42
C ARG A 466 1.37 10.08 7.73
N ILE A 467 1.57 11.24 8.35
CA ILE A 467 2.49 12.27 7.85
C ILE A 467 3.50 12.64 8.93
N THR A 468 4.76 12.27 8.69
CA THR A 468 5.86 12.42 9.65
C THR A 468 6.81 13.55 9.22
N PRO A 469 7.07 14.55 10.06
CA PRO A 469 8.09 15.56 9.78
C PRO A 469 9.49 14.96 9.99
N GLN A 470 10.28 14.88 8.92
CA GLN A 470 11.69 14.45 8.99
C GLN A 470 12.56 15.69 9.17
N ARG A 471 12.95 15.96 10.43
CA ARG A 471 13.76 17.13 10.80
C ARG A 471 15.25 16.87 10.57
N GLY A 472 15.85 17.66 9.69
CA GLY A 472 17.29 17.66 9.46
C GLY A 472 18.05 18.60 10.41
N SER A 473 19.28 18.95 10.01
CA SER A 473 20.14 19.89 10.73
C SER A 473 19.57 21.32 10.78
N ASP A 474 18.75 21.69 9.81
CA ASP A 474 18.03 22.96 9.72
C ASP A 474 16.74 22.80 8.86
N ALA A 475 16.05 23.91 8.59
CA ALA A 475 14.80 23.92 7.84
C ALA A 475 14.97 23.54 6.35
N LEU A 476 16.14 23.79 5.74
CA LEU A 476 16.40 23.45 4.33
C LEU A 476 16.75 21.96 4.15
N HIS A 477 17.29 21.33 5.20
CA HIS A 477 17.63 19.90 5.20
C HIS A 477 16.51 19.02 5.79
N SER A 478 15.29 19.55 5.90
CA SER A 478 14.12 18.85 6.40
C SER A 478 13.16 18.52 5.26
N PHE A 479 12.44 17.40 5.38
CA PHE A 479 11.47 16.95 4.37
C PHE A 479 10.27 16.25 5.02
N TRP A 480 9.19 16.04 4.26
CA TRP A 480 8.01 15.34 4.74
C TRP A 480 7.99 13.88 4.32
N GLU A 481 7.79 12.96 5.27
CA GLU A 481 7.42 11.58 4.93
C GLU A 481 5.89 11.45 4.92
N ILE A 482 5.34 10.98 3.81
CA ILE A 482 3.90 10.93 3.52
C ILE A 482 3.51 9.48 3.25
N THR A 483 2.81 8.87 4.18
CA THR A 483 2.31 7.51 4.09
C THR A 483 0.80 7.51 3.87
N THR A 484 0.33 6.70 2.92
CA THR A 484 -1.10 6.59 2.58
C THR A 484 -1.64 5.23 2.97
N ALA A 485 -2.91 5.20 3.38
CA ALA A 485 -3.59 3.94 3.71
C ALA A 485 -3.69 3.03 2.48
N SER A 486 -3.70 1.71 2.72
CA SER A 486 -3.82 0.73 1.64
C SER A 486 -5.18 0.79 0.96
N HIS A 487 -5.30 0.17 -0.21
CA HIS A 487 -6.59 0.02 -0.88
C HIS A 487 -7.31 -1.27 -0.50
N ILE A 488 -6.61 -2.25 0.09
CA ILE A 488 -7.21 -3.49 0.58
C ILE A 488 -7.93 -3.36 1.93
N ASP A 489 -7.39 -2.53 2.83
CA ASP A 489 -7.95 -2.29 4.15
C ASP A 489 -8.68 -0.95 4.22
N PHE A 490 -9.74 -0.89 5.04
CA PHE A 490 -10.40 0.39 5.31
C PHE A 490 -9.39 1.39 5.91
N PRO A 491 -9.32 2.65 5.40
CA PRO A 491 -10.34 3.38 4.64
C PRO A 491 -10.29 3.28 3.10
N GLN A 492 -9.34 2.55 2.50
CA GLN A 492 -9.23 2.41 1.04
C GLN A 492 -9.09 3.75 0.31
N GLN A 493 -8.24 4.63 0.85
CA GLN A 493 -8.06 6.00 0.36
C GLN A 493 -6.77 6.13 -0.44
N ALA A 494 -6.84 6.85 -1.56
CA ALA A 494 -5.66 7.34 -2.29
C ALA A 494 -5.38 8.80 -1.93
N ARG A 495 -4.24 9.35 -2.36
CA ARG A 495 -3.81 10.71 -1.98
C ARG A 495 -3.33 11.53 -3.17
N ILE A 496 -3.93 12.69 -3.38
CA ILE A 496 -3.38 13.74 -4.25
C ILE A 496 -2.30 14.49 -3.47
N ILE A 497 -1.13 14.67 -4.07
CA ILE A 497 0.02 15.41 -3.52
C ILE A 497 0.35 16.54 -4.49
N GLU A 498 0.22 17.79 -4.04
CA GLU A 498 0.46 18.98 -4.85
C GLU A 498 1.68 19.72 -4.31
N LEU A 499 2.66 19.95 -5.16
CA LEU A 499 3.83 20.76 -4.84
C LEU A 499 3.61 22.18 -5.37
N ALA A 500 3.76 23.19 -4.53
CA ALA A 500 3.65 24.58 -4.94
C ALA A 500 4.63 25.48 -4.19
N ARG A 501 5.27 26.40 -4.91
CA ARG A 501 6.04 27.46 -4.25
C ARG A 501 5.05 28.43 -3.66
N SER A 502 5.18 28.69 -2.37
CA SER A 502 4.33 29.62 -1.64
C SER A 502 5.08 30.91 -1.35
N GLY A 503 5.99 31.38 -2.21
CA GLY A 503 6.70 32.66 -2.09
C GLY A 503 7.54 32.83 -0.81
N ARG A 504 8.33 33.90 -0.70
CA ARG A 504 9.15 34.21 0.50
C ARG A 504 10.04 33.06 0.98
N GLY A 505 10.57 32.25 0.06
CA GLY A 505 11.41 31.11 0.38
C GLY A 505 10.66 29.97 1.08
N LEU A 506 9.35 29.81 0.82
CA LEU A 506 8.55 28.69 1.30
C LEU A 506 8.03 27.81 0.16
N LEU A 507 7.92 26.53 0.48
CA LEU A 507 7.33 25.49 -0.34
C LEU A 507 6.16 24.88 0.43
N SER A 508 5.02 24.76 -0.24
CA SER A 508 3.83 24.08 0.29
C SER A 508 3.66 22.75 -0.43
N ILE A 509 3.47 21.68 0.35
CA ILE A 509 3.01 20.38 -0.12
C ILE A 509 1.59 20.20 0.37
N PHE A 510 0.61 20.24 -0.53
CA PHE A 510 -0.76 19.92 -0.17
C PHE A 510 -0.99 18.43 -0.31
N THR A 511 -1.69 17.84 0.65
CA THR A 511 -2.17 16.47 0.53
C THR A 511 -3.68 16.43 0.66
N THR A 512 -4.35 15.73 -0.26
CA THR A 512 -5.80 15.56 -0.24
C THR A 512 -6.16 14.10 -0.47
N LEU A 513 -6.89 13.50 0.47
CA LEU A 513 -7.34 12.12 0.34
C LEU A 513 -8.55 12.02 -0.59
N ILE A 514 -8.64 10.90 -1.30
CA ILE A 514 -9.74 10.56 -2.21
C ILE A 514 -10.23 9.14 -1.93
N GLU A 515 -11.51 8.91 -2.15
CA GLU A 515 -12.15 7.59 -2.06
C GLU A 515 -12.69 7.20 -3.43
N SER A 516 -12.95 5.91 -3.65
CA SER A 516 -13.57 5.46 -4.89
C SER A 516 -14.87 6.22 -5.22
N ASP A 517 -15.24 6.25 -6.49
CA ASP A 517 -16.47 6.92 -6.92
C ASP A 517 -17.74 6.08 -6.70
N ALA A 518 -17.59 4.89 -6.08
CA ALA A 518 -18.71 4.06 -5.69
C ALA A 518 -19.59 4.81 -4.65
N PRO A 519 -20.93 4.70 -4.75
CA PRO A 519 -21.83 5.17 -3.71
C PRO A 519 -21.47 4.58 -2.35
N TYR A 520 -21.78 5.28 -1.26
CA TYR A 520 -21.52 4.78 0.10
C TYR A 520 -22.38 3.58 0.48
N GLN A 521 -23.51 3.37 -0.21
CA GLN A 521 -24.39 2.21 -0.04
C GLN A 521 -24.88 1.72 -1.40
N ALA A 522 -25.05 0.41 -1.49
CA ALA A 522 -25.80 -0.23 -2.57
C ALA A 522 -26.74 -1.31 -2.00
N GLY A 523 -27.70 -1.78 -2.78
CA GLY A 523 -28.52 -2.92 -2.38
C GLY A 523 -27.70 -4.21 -2.43
N TYR A 524 -27.84 -5.11 -1.45
CA TYR A 524 -27.07 -6.36 -1.43
C TYR A 524 -27.36 -7.33 -2.58
N SER A 525 -28.50 -7.16 -3.25
CA SER A 525 -28.86 -7.90 -4.46
C SER A 525 -28.42 -7.20 -5.76
N ASP A 526 -27.90 -5.98 -5.68
CA ASP A 526 -27.40 -5.25 -6.84
C ASP A 526 -26.02 -5.80 -7.22
N GLY A 527 -25.95 -6.34 -8.44
CA GLY A 527 -24.72 -6.92 -8.99
C GLY A 527 -23.97 -6.05 -9.97
N SER A 528 -24.30 -4.77 -10.06
CA SER A 528 -23.48 -3.84 -10.81
C SER A 528 -22.09 -3.72 -10.18
N GLN A 529 -21.07 -3.53 -11.02
CA GLN A 529 -19.68 -3.28 -10.58
C GLN A 529 -19.60 -2.15 -9.55
N THR A 530 -20.38 -1.09 -9.73
CA THR A 530 -20.47 0.04 -8.79
C THR A 530 -21.01 -0.38 -7.43
N ALA A 531 -22.04 -1.24 -7.38
CA ALA A 531 -22.58 -1.77 -6.13
C ALA A 531 -21.60 -2.72 -5.41
N LEU A 532 -20.89 -3.55 -6.17
CA LEU A 532 -19.85 -4.43 -5.63
C LEU A 532 -18.69 -3.65 -5.02
N ALA A 533 -18.29 -2.52 -5.63
CA ALA A 533 -17.32 -1.61 -5.03
C ALA A 533 -17.83 -0.88 -3.77
N SER A 534 -19.14 -0.58 -3.68
CA SER A 534 -19.73 -0.11 -2.42
C SER A 534 -19.62 -1.17 -1.32
N LEU A 535 -19.90 -2.44 -1.68
CA LEU A 535 -19.80 -3.57 -0.77
C LEU A 535 -18.35 -3.84 -0.33
N TYR A 536 -17.36 -3.65 -1.22
CA TYR A 536 -15.94 -3.76 -0.89
C TYR A 536 -15.55 -2.86 0.29
N ARG A 537 -15.98 -1.59 0.24
CA ARG A 537 -15.75 -0.61 1.31
C ARG A 537 -16.57 -0.90 2.57
N GLU A 538 -17.81 -1.37 2.41
CA GLU A 538 -18.69 -1.70 3.55
C GLU A 538 -18.17 -2.92 4.33
N LEU A 539 -17.74 -3.98 3.64
CA LEU A 539 -17.19 -5.19 4.27
C LEU A 539 -15.84 -4.90 4.94
N SER A 540 -14.94 -4.14 4.31
CA SER A 540 -13.65 -3.77 4.90
C SER A 540 -13.81 -2.91 6.16
N PHE A 541 -14.78 -2.00 6.17
CA PHE A 541 -15.07 -1.19 7.35
C PHE A 541 -15.48 -2.03 8.57
N ASN A 542 -16.28 -3.07 8.33
CA ASN A 542 -16.88 -3.91 9.36
C ASN A 542 -16.04 -5.14 9.72
N ASP A 543 -14.91 -5.37 9.05
CA ASP A 543 -14.07 -6.53 9.31
C ASP A 543 -13.67 -6.59 10.80
N PRO A 544 -14.08 -7.65 11.55
CA PRO A 544 -13.77 -7.80 12.96
C PRO A 544 -12.26 -7.94 13.25
N HIS A 545 -11.45 -8.26 12.24
CA HIS A 545 -10.00 -8.38 12.37
C HIS A 545 -9.23 -7.14 11.90
N ARG A 546 -9.93 -6.11 11.43
CA ARG A 546 -9.34 -4.84 11.01
C ARG A 546 -8.59 -4.17 12.16
N ALA A 547 -7.35 -3.76 11.91
CA ALA A 547 -6.59 -2.93 12.84
C ALA A 547 -7.14 -1.49 12.91
N PRO A 548 -7.23 -0.89 14.12
CA PRO A 548 -7.70 0.48 14.26
C PRO A 548 -6.63 1.50 13.81
N GLY A 549 -7.06 2.69 13.42
CA GLY A 549 -6.17 3.85 13.20
C GLY A 549 -5.61 4.00 11.79
N HIS A 550 -6.01 3.14 10.84
CA HIS A 550 -5.62 3.27 9.43
C HIS A 550 -6.08 4.60 8.80
N GLU A 551 -7.17 5.19 9.29
CA GLU A 551 -7.65 6.50 8.84
C GLU A 551 -6.70 7.66 9.15
N GLY A 552 -5.77 7.48 10.09
CA GLY A 552 -4.88 8.53 10.58
C GLY A 552 -5.60 9.63 11.37
N GLU A 553 -4.82 10.53 11.95
CA GLU A 553 -5.33 11.73 12.63
C GLU A 553 -5.67 12.84 11.62
N PRO A 554 -6.42 13.90 11.99
CA PRO A 554 -6.65 15.03 11.09
C PRO A 554 -5.38 15.62 10.48
N THR A 555 -4.25 15.56 11.21
CA THR A 555 -2.92 16.00 10.76
C THR A 555 -2.23 15.09 9.75
N ASP A 556 -2.82 13.92 9.47
CA ASP A 556 -2.36 12.93 8.49
C ASP A 556 -3.27 12.87 7.25
N ARG A 557 -4.41 13.57 7.27
CA ARG A 557 -5.44 13.53 6.22
C ARG A 557 -5.23 14.64 5.20
N ASN A 558 -6.17 15.59 5.11
CA ASN A 558 -6.05 16.73 4.22
C ASN A 558 -5.16 17.79 4.87
N THR A 559 -4.02 18.13 4.26
CA THR A 559 -3.04 19.02 4.88
C THR A 559 -2.43 20.01 3.90
N GLU A 560 -1.97 21.15 4.44
CA GLU A 560 -0.89 21.94 3.85
C GLU A 560 0.36 21.72 4.71
N LEU A 561 1.42 21.19 4.11
CA LEU A 561 2.70 20.91 4.77
C LEU A 561 3.72 21.96 4.33
N LEU A 562 4.29 22.71 5.27
CA LEU A 562 5.27 23.75 4.95
C LEU A 562 6.70 23.24 5.02
N LEU A 563 7.53 23.73 4.10
CA LEU A 563 8.98 23.58 4.05
C LEU A 563 9.63 24.92 3.72
N ALA A 564 10.90 25.08 4.09
CA ALA A 564 11.74 26.09 3.46
C ALA A 564 11.94 25.69 1.98
N ASP A 565 11.93 26.65 1.06
CA ASP A 565 12.10 26.41 -0.37
C ASP A 565 13.59 26.28 -0.71
N PRO A 566 14.12 25.07 -0.96
CA PRO A 566 15.56 24.86 -1.20
C PRO A 566 16.04 25.46 -2.52
N LEU A 567 15.15 25.61 -3.50
CA LEU A 567 15.44 26.17 -4.82
C LEU A 567 14.90 27.60 -4.96
N GLY A 568 14.43 28.17 -3.84
CA GLY A 568 14.00 29.53 -3.80
C GLY A 568 15.14 30.49 -3.57
N SER A 569 15.26 31.49 -4.45
CA SER A 569 16.06 32.66 -4.19
C SER A 569 15.65 33.24 -2.83
N ALA A 570 16.58 33.22 -1.87
CA ALA A 570 16.44 33.95 -0.62
C ALA A 570 16.13 35.40 -0.98
N LEU A 571 14.97 35.89 -0.55
CA LEU A 571 14.62 37.30 -0.70
C LEU A 571 15.44 38.17 0.25
#